data_AF-A0A522DC89-F1
#
_entry.id   AF-A0A522DC89-F1
#
_cell.length_a   1.000
_cell.length_b   1.000
_cell.length_c   1.000
_cell.angle_alpha   90.00
_cell.angle_beta   90.00
_cell.angle_gamma   90.00
#
_symmetry.space_group_name_H-M   'P 1'
#
loop_
_entity.id
_entity.type
_entity.pdbx_description
1 polymer ?
#
loop_
_entity_poly.entity_id
_entity_poly.type
_entity_poly.pdbx_seq_one_letter_code
_entity_poly.pdbx_strand_id
1 'polypeptide(L)'
;LRDFAHSDRVTIPAELYVLADLSGCAAVAASSDDYLIPSCILNATVSGLVSRSIYDKKKLGADDFHGCVYYGQFIAHDLSNYFVDEILAATGHIRQEPKSSRDTGLSRHQLQHISQTLLHRIAERYSVSRQHYIKPGIGEATRVLLRREARLLLLQDSESEASLHLRWLAESRAVPVELCNDLPYCAVALIKEMHND
;
A
#
# COMPACT_ATOMS: atom_id res chain seq x y z
N LEU A 1 -7.66 -8.55 -22.34
CA LEU A 1 -8.84 -9.15 -21.68
C LEU A 1 -9.77 -9.83 -22.68
N ARG A 2 -10.18 -9.17 -23.77
CA ARG A 2 -10.99 -9.81 -24.84
C ARG A 2 -10.27 -10.98 -25.51
N ASP A 3 -8.97 -10.82 -25.78
CA ASP A 3 -8.17 -11.91 -26.37
C ASP A 3 -8.05 -13.11 -25.43
N PHE A 4 -7.81 -12.86 -24.13
CA PHE A 4 -7.79 -13.91 -23.09
C PHE A 4 -9.15 -14.64 -22.97
N ALA A 5 -10.26 -13.89 -23.06
CA ALA A 5 -11.59 -14.49 -23.09
C ALA A 5 -11.82 -15.33 -24.36
N HIS A 6 -11.20 -14.97 -25.47
CA HIS A 6 -11.29 -15.73 -26.72
C HIS A 6 -10.39 -16.98 -26.73
N SER A 7 -9.14 -16.87 -26.26
CA SER A 7 -8.17 -17.97 -26.21
C SER A 7 -8.50 -18.98 -25.11
N ASP A 8 -8.73 -18.50 -23.90
CA ASP A 8 -8.82 -19.33 -22.69
C ASP A 8 -10.26 -19.55 -22.23
N ARG A 9 -11.25 -18.91 -22.90
CA ARG A 9 -12.69 -18.94 -22.54
C ARG A 9 -12.95 -18.45 -21.12
N VAL A 10 -12.08 -17.59 -20.60
CA VAL A 10 -12.19 -16.97 -19.27
C VAL A 10 -12.33 -15.45 -19.42
N THR A 11 -13.46 -14.92 -18.97
CA THR A 11 -13.66 -13.47 -18.86
C THR A 11 -13.16 -12.98 -17.51
N ILE A 12 -12.09 -12.17 -17.51
CA ILE A 12 -11.60 -11.51 -16.30
C ILE A 12 -12.20 -10.10 -16.23
N PRO A 13 -12.89 -9.73 -15.13
CA PRO A 13 -13.44 -8.38 -14.97
C PRO A 13 -12.31 -7.34 -14.94
N ALA A 14 -12.58 -6.15 -15.47
CA ALA A 14 -11.62 -5.03 -15.47
C ALA A 14 -11.59 -4.27 -14.13
N GLU A 15 -12.43 -4.68 -13.19
CA GLU A 15 -12.56 -4.09 -11.87
C GLU A 15 -11.33 -4.39 -10.99
N LEU A 16 -10.99 -3.46 -10.11
CA LEU A 16 -9.88 -3.62 -9.19
C LEU A 16 -10.32 -4.39 -7.93
N TYR A 17 -9.72 -5.57 -7.72
CA TYR A 17 -9.87 -6.38 -6.52
C TYR A 17 -8.60 -6.30 -5.68
N VAL A 18 -8.72 -5.97 -4.39
CA VAL A 18 -7.58 -5.85 -3.47
C VAL A 18 -7.85 -6.56 -2.15
N LEU A 19 -6.79 -6.87 -1.40
CA LEU A 19 -6.93 -7.43 -0.06
C LEU A 19 -7.41 -6.39 0.96
N ALA A 20 -6.89 -5.16 0.86
CA ALA A 20 -7.24 -4.07 1.76
C ALA A 20 -7.40 -2.76 0.98
N ASP A 21 -8.43 -1.99 1.32
CA ASP A 21 -8.68 -0.65 0.77
C ASP A 21 -9.26 0.29 1.83
N LEU A 22 -8.39 1.10 2.42
CA LEU A 22 -8.74 2.13 3.41
C LEU A 22 -9.58 3.28 2.80
N SER A 23 -9.48 3.45 1.49
CA SER A 23 -10.01 4.63 0.78
C SER A 23 -11.33 4.38 0.06
N GLY A 24 -11.74 3.12 -0.06
CA GLY A 24 -12.91 2.73 -0.85
C GLY A 24 -12.75 3.03 -2.35
N CYS A 25 -11.55 3.07 -2.91
CA CYS A 25 -11.35 3.26 -4.35
C CYS A 25 -11.53 1.98 -5.18
N ALA A 26 -11.23 0.81 -4.60
CA ALA A 26 -11.32 -0.47 -5.28
C ALA A 26 -12.78 -0.90 -5.51
N ALA A 27 -13.01 -1.74 -6.51
CA ALA A 27 -14.32 -2.30 -6.75
C ALA A 27 -14.71 -3.27 -5.63
N VAL A 28 -13.76 -4.10 -5.20
CA VAL A 28 -13.91 -5.08 -4.13
C VAL A 28 -12.65 -5.08 -3.27
N ALA A 29 -12.84 -5.06 -1.95
CA ALA A 29 -11.78 -5.24 -0.97
C ALA A 29 -12.23 -6.24 0.09
N ALA A 30 -11.30 -7.06 0.59
CA ALA A 30 -11.59 -8.00 1.68
C ALA A 30 -11.64 -7.32 3.05
N SER A 31 -10.96 -6.18 3.20
CA SER A 31 -10.95 -5.36 4.42
C SER A 31 -10.73 -3.87 4.08
N SER A 32 -11.12 -2.99 5.01
CA SER A 32 -10.77 -1.56 4.99
C SER A 32 -9.86 -1.16 6.16
N ASP A 33 -9.36 -2.14 6.91
CA ASP A 33 -8.50 -1.93 8.08
C ASP A 33 -7.16 -1.32 7.67
N ASP A 34 -6.69 -0.36 8.48
CA ASP A 34 -5.32 0.17 8.39
C ASP A 34 -4.34 -0.80 9.07
N TYR A 35 -4.06 -1.91 8.40
CA TYR A 35 -3.20 -2.99 8.89
C TYR A 35 -1.82 -3.00 8.22
N LEU A 36 -0.80 -3.32 9.02
CA LEU A 36 0.58 -3.44 8.56
C LEU A 36 0.80 -4.75 7.80
N ILE A 37 0.81 -4.66 6.47
CA ILE A 37 1.25 -5.77 5.62
C ILE A 37 2.79 -5.89 5.78
N PRO A 38 3.35 -7.05 6.20
CA PRO A 38 4.78 -7.19 6.48
C PRO A 38 5.71 -6.76 5.34
N SER A 39 5.27 -6.94 4.09
CA SER A 39 6.02 -6.52 2.90
C SER A 39 6.27 -5.01 2.82
N CYS A 40 5.50 -4.18 3.56
CA CYS A 40 5.74 -2.74 3.67
C CYS A 40 7.05 -2.42 4.40
N ILE A 41 7.53 -3.28 5.31
CA ILE A 41 8.72 -3.03 6.14
C ILE A 41 10.01 -3.49 5.46
N LEU A 42 9.94 -4.55 4.64
CA LEU A 42 11.13 -5.25 4.14
C LEU A 42 12.09 -4.40 3.29
N ASN A 43 11.67 -3.22 2.84
CA ASN A 43 12.44 -2.25 2.04
C ASN A 43 13.24 -2.82 0.84
N ALA A 44 13.04 -4.08 0.47
CA ALA A 44 13.79 -4.84 -0.51
C ALA A 44 12.92 -5.97 -1.06
N THR A 45 13.23 -6.42 -2.27
CA THR A 45 12.64 -7.63 -2.86
C THR A 45 13.33 -8.84 -2.25
N VAL A 46 12.64 -9.55 -1.36
CA VAL A 46 13.08 -10.88 -0.87
C VAL A 46 12.75 -11.97 -1.91
N SER A 47 11.75 -11.72 -2.76
CA SER A 47 11.30 -12.59 -3.83
C SER A 47 10.99 -11.78 -5.09
N GLY A 48 11.11 -12.44 -6.25
CA GLY A 48 10.78 -11.90 -7.56
C GLY A 48 12.00 -11.61 -8.43
N LEU A 49 12.01 -12.22 -9.62
CA LEU A 49 13.00 -11.97 -10.67
C LEU A 49 12.52 -10.95 -11.71
N VAL A 50 11.41 -10.27 -11.46
CA VAL A 50 10.81 -9.32 -12.39
C VAL A 50 10.71 -7.95 -11.74
N SER A 51 11.01 -6.90 -12.52
CA SER A 51 10.79 -5.53 -12.08
C SER A 51 9.30 -5.22 -11.96
N ARG A 52 8.99 -4.03 -11.42
CA ARG A 52 7.68 -3.41 -11.64
C ARG A 52 7.43 -3.24 -13.13
N SER A 53 6.14 -3.21 -13.51
CA SER A 53 5.72 -2.98 -14.89
C SER A 53 6.26 -1.65 -15.44
N ILE A 54 6.65 -1.66 -16.71
CA ILE A 54 7.18 -0.53 -17.45
C ILE A 54 6.23 -0.26 -18.61
N TYR A 55 5.77 0.97 -18.71
CA TYR A 55 4.93 1.42 -19.82
C TYR A 55 5.67 2.50 -20.61
N ASP A 56 5.99 2.20 -21.86
CA ASP A 56 6.63 3.11 -22.81
C ASP A 56 5.72 3.29 -24.04
N LYS A 57 5.00 4.41 -24.09
CA LYS A 57 4.08 4.77 -25.19
C LYS A 57 4.75 4.82 -26.56
N LYS A 58 6.09 4.94 -26.63
CA LYS A 58 6.82 4.98 -27.91
C LYS A 58 7.14 3.59 -28.44
N LYS A 59 7.09 2.57 -27.59
CA LYS A 59 7.47 1.18 -27.92
C LYS A 59 6.30 0.21 -27.87
N LEU A 60 5.24 0.54 -27.13
CA LEU A 60 4.07 -0.31 -26.95
C LEU A 60 2.91 0.19 -27.83
N GLY A 61 2.32 -0.73 -28.57
CA GLY A 61 1.01 -0.55 -29.21
C GLY A 61 -0.11 -0.39 -28.19
N ALA A 62 -1.28 0.04 -28.64
CA ALA A 62 -2.43 0.29 -27.77
C ALA A 62 -2.93 -0.99 -27.05
N ASP A 63 -2.70 -2.16 -27.66
CA ASP A 63 -3.14 -3.46 -27.16
C ASP A 63 -1.99 -4.27 -26.52
N ASP A 64 -0.77 -3.72 -26.46
CA ASP A 64 0.36 -4.42 -25.86
C ASP A 64 0.29 -4.40 -24.33
N PHE A 65 0.75 -5.50 -23.71
CA PHE A 65 0.95 -5.54 -22.26
C PHE A 65 2.12 -4.64 -21.84
N HIS A 66 2.06 -4.14 -20.61
CA HIS A 66 3.22 -3.46 -20.01
C HIS A 66 4.41 -4.43 -19.92
N GLY A 67 5.61 -3.96 -20.25
CA GLY A 67 6.84 -4.75 -20.15
C GLY A 67 7.35 -4.86 -18.72
N CYS A 68 8.39 -5.66 -18.52
CA CYS A 68 9.18 -5.69 -17.29
C CYS A 68 10.63 -6.09 -17.60
N VAL A 69 11.55 -5.84 -16.68
CA VAL A 69 12.93 -6.34 -16.75
C VAL A 69 13.00 -7.65 -16.00
N TYR A 70 13.54 -8.69 -16.65
CA TYR A 70 13.84 -9.97 -16.03
C TYR A 70 15.30 -9.98 -15.51
N TYR A 71 15.47 -10.24 -14.22
CA TYR A 71 16.75 -10.25 -13.53
C TYR A 71 17.35 -11.66 -13.47
N GLY A 72 17.58 -12.29 -14.62
CA GLY A 72 18.07 -13.67 -14.71
C GLY A 72 19.39 -13.93 -13.97
N GLN A 73 20.22 -12.90 -13.76
CA GLN A 73 21.46 -13.02 -12.99
C GLN A 73 21.24 -13.38 -11.51
N PHE A 74 20.03 -13.20 -10.97
CA PHE A 74 19.71 -13.47 -9.57
C PHE A 74 18.97 -14.79 -9.36
N ILE A 75 18.84 -15.66 -10.38
CA ILE A 75 18.17 -16.96 -10.26
C ILE A 75 18.72 -17.79 -9.09
N ALA A 76 20.04 -17.78 -8.88
CA ALA A 76 20.68 -18.52 -7.79
C ALA A 76 20.31 -18.02 -6.38
N HIS A 77 19.68 -16.84 -6.28
CA HIS A 77 19.26 -16.21 -5.03
C HIS A 77 17.73 -16.07 -4.93
N ASP A 78 16.97 -16.56 -5.91
CA ASP A 78 15.52 -16.41 -5.94
C ASP A 78 14.85 -17.29 -4.88
N LEU A 79 14.07 -16.65 -4.00
CA LEU A 79 13.27 -17.31 -2.97
C LEU A 79 11.77 -17.25 -3.25
N SER A 80 11.37 -16.96 -4.50
CA SER A 80 9.95 -16.81 -4.86
C SER A 80 9.11 -18.06 -4.55
N ASN A 81 9.56 -19.25 -4.97
CA ASN A 81 8.83 -20.49 -4.71
C ASN A 81 8.79 -20.80 -3.21
N TYR A 82 9.94 -20.70 -2.52
CA TYR A 82 10.01 -20.87 -1.07
C TYR A 82 9.03 -19.95 -0.33
N PHE A 83 9.00 -18.66 -0.67
CA PHE A 83 8.08 -17.70 -0.05
C PHE A 83 6.62 -18.09 -0.26
N VAL A 84 6.24 -18.50 -1.48
CA VAL A 84 4.88 -18.95 -1.78
C VAL A 84 4.54 -20.21 -0.98
N ASP A 85 5.44 -21.19 -0.94
CA ASP A 85 5.25 -22.45 -0.22
C ASP A 85 5.04 -22.20 1.29
N GLU A 86 5.86 -21.34 1.91
CA GLU A 86 5.73 -20.97 3.32
C GLU A 86 4.40 -20.26 3.62
N ILE A 87 3.99 -19.31 2.76
CA ILE A 87 2.69 -18.62 2.92
C ILE A 87 1.54 -19.62 2.77
N LEU A 88 1.59 -20.52 1.80
CA LEU A 88 0.56 -21.54 1.59
C LEU A 88 0.48 -22.51 2.78
N ALA A 89 1.63 -22.98 3.28
CA ALA A 89 1.68 -23.83 4.47
C ALA A 89 1.03 -23.14 5.68
N ALA A 90 1.35 -21.87 5.93
CA ALA A 90 0.73 -21.09 7.00
C ALA A 90 -0.79 -20.95 6.83
N THR A 91 -1.29 -20.76 5.61
CA THR A 91 -2.74 -20.63 5.35
C THR A 91 -3.52 -21.93 5.59
N GLY A 92 -2.86 -23.10 5.47
CA GLY A 92 -3.47 -24.40 5.78
C GLY A 92 -3.99 -24.50 7.22
N HIS A 93 -3.32 -23.84 8.16
CA HIS A 93 -3.73 -23.77 9.56
C HIS A 93 -4.88 -22.77 9.81
N ILE A 94 -4.91 -21.65 9.09
CA ILE A 94 -5.91 -20.58 9.24
C ILE A 94 -7.31 -21.01 8.77
N ARG A 95 -7.38 -21.88 7.76
CA ARG A 95 -8.66 -22.30 7.15
C ARG A 95 -9.59 -23.07 8.11
N GLN A 96 -9.08 -23.48 9.27
CA GLN A 96 -9.84 -24.20 10.30
C GLN A 96 -10.49 -23.26 11.33
N GLU A 97 -10.16 -21.97 11.33
CA GLU A 97 -10.75 -21.00 12.27
C GLU A 97 -12.05 -20.39 11.72
N PRO A 98 -13.06 -20.11 12.57
CA PRO A 98 -14.26 -19.41 12.15
C PRO A 98 -13.87 -18.04 11.58
N LYS A 99 -14.37 -17.73 10.37
CA LYS A 99 -14.18 -16.40 9.76
C LYS A 99 -14.91 -15.35 10.59
N SER A 100 -14.20 -14.64 11.47
CA SER A 100 -14.70 -13.35 11.98
C SER A 100 -14.49 -12.32 10.88
N SER A 101 -15.51 -12.04 10.08
CA SER A 101 -15.46 -10.88 9.19
C SER A 101 -15.41 -9.62 10.06
N ARG A 102 -14.26 -8.95 10.10
CA ARG A 102 -14.17 -7.56 10.58
C ARG A 102 -14.70 -6.67 9.47
N ASP A 103 -16.00 -6.76 9.23
CA ASP A 103 -16.68 -5.78 8.39
C ASP A 103 -16.79 -4.49 9.20
N THR A 104 -16.20 -3.41 8.70
CA THR A 104 -16.32 -2.09 9.33
C THR A 104 -17.75 -1.55 9.24
N GLY A 105 -18.61 -2.19 8.43
CA GLY A 105 -19.99 -1.79 8.18
C GLY A 105 -20.11 -0.53 7.32
N LEU A 106 -18.98 0.00 6.83
CA LEU A 106 -18.92 1.19 6.01
C LEU A 106 -19.04 0.82 4.53
N SER A 107 -19.94 1.51 3.84
CA SER A 107 -20.00 1.45 2.38
C SER A 107 -18.76 2.08 1.75
N ARG A 108 -18.46 1.67 0.52
CA ARG A 108 -17.38 2.23 -0.29
C ARG A 108 -17.43 3.76 -0.39
N HIS A 109 -18.63 4.32 -0.56
CA HIS A 109 -18.82 5.77 -0.64
C HIS A 109 -18.48 6.47 0.68
N GLN A 110 -18.79 5.86 1.83
CA GLN A 110 -18.40 6.41 3.14
C GLN A 110 -16.89 6.41 3.33
N LEU A 111 -16.19 5.33 2.94
CA LEU A 111 -14.72 5.26 2.98
C LEU A 111 -14.08 6.34 2.09
N GLN A 112 -14.60 6.53 0.87
CA GLN A 112 -14.15 7.58 -0.03
C GLN A 112 -14.32 8.97 0.58
N HIS A 113 -15.48 9.23 1.17
CA HIS A 113 -15.76 10.51 1.84
C HIS A 113 -14.81 10.75 3.02
N ILE A 114 -14.56 9.74 3.86
CA ILE A 114 -13.60 9.81 4.98
C ILE A 114 -12.19 10.14 4.47
N SER A 115 -11.72 9.42 3.45
CA SER A 115 -10.41 9.63 2.85
C SER A 115 -10.26 11.04 2.28
N GLN A 116 -11.23 11.50 1.47
CA GLN A 116 -11.20 12.83 0.87
C GLN A 116 -11.25 13.94 1.93
N THR A 117 -12.10 13.79 2.95
CA THR A 117 -12.19 14.74 4.07
C THR A 117 -10.87 14.83 4.81
N LEU A 118 -10.22 13.70 5.09
CA LEU A 118 -8.90 13.68 5.71
C LEU A 118 -7.87 14.40 4.85
N LEU A 119 -7.77 14.06 3.56
CA LEU A 119 -6.79 14.65 2.66
C LEU A 119 -6.96 16.17 2.57
N HIS A 120 -8.19 16.67 2.51
CA HIS A 120 -8.48 18.11 2.52
C HIS A 120 -8.05 18.76 3.83
N ARG A 121 -8.49 18.21 4.98
CA ARG A 121 -8.15 18.72 6.32
C ARG A 121 -6.64 18.81 6.53
N ILE A 122 -5.91 17.77 6.14
CA ILE A 122 -4.46 17.72 6.29
C ILE A 122 -3.77 18.69 5.32
N ALA A 123 -4.25 18.79 4.08
CA ALA A 123 -3.69 19.75 3.12
C ALA A 123 -3.80 21.20 3.63
N GLU A 124 -4.95 21.58 4.16
CA GLU A 124 -5.20 22.91 4.73
C GLU A 124 -4.35 23.15 5.99
N ARG A 125 -4.48 22.28 7.00
CA ARG A 125 -3.81 22.44 8.31
C ARG A 125 -2.29 22.53 8.19
N TYR A 126 -1.71 21.79 7.26
CA TYR A 126 -0.26 21.66 7.11
C TYR A 126 0.29 22.39 5.88
N SER A 127 -0.55 23.16 5.19
CA SER A 127 -0.22 23.92 3.97
C SER A 127 0.53 23.06 2.95
N VAL A 128 -0.01 21.87 2.66
CA VAL A 128 0.57 20.94 1.69
C VAL A 128 0.06 21.32 0.29
N SER A 129 0.96 21.61 -0.64
CA SER A 129 0.58 22.18 -1.94
C SER A 129 -0.20 21.21 -2.83
N ARG A 130 0.07 19.90 -2.68
CA ARG A 130 -0.55 18.84 -3.48
C ARG A 130 -0.81 17.60 -2.64
N GLN A 131 -2.00 17.02 -2.78
CA GLN A 131 -2.43 15.85 -2.01
C GLN A 131 -1.49 14.63 -2.15
N HIS A 132 -0.73 14.51 -3.24
CA HIS A 132 0.18 13.37 -3.43
C HIS A 132 1.34 13.34 -2.41
N TYR A 133 1.61 14.43 -1.69
CA TYR A 133 2.56 14.48 -0.59
C TYR A 133 1.99 13.97 0.75
N ILE A 134 0.68 13.72 0.82
CA ILE A 134 0.00 13.15 1.98
C ILE A 134 -0.09 11.63 1.77
N LYS A 135 0.40 10.86 2.75
CA LYS A 135 0.45 9.39 2.68
C LYS A 135 -0.29 8.79 3.87
N PRO A 136 -1.61 8.55 3.72
CA PRO A 136 -2.41 7.93 4.77
C PRO A 136 -2.15 6.42 4.86
N GLY A 137 -2.24 5.91 6.08
CA GLY A 137 -2.11 4.50 6.40
C GLY A 137 -0.72 4.10 6.88
N ILE A 138 -0.68 3.09 7.73
CA ILE A 138 0.53 2.54 8.35
C ILE A 138 1.57 2.09 7.31
N GLY A 139 1.12 1.41 6.25
CA GLY A 139 1.99 0.87 5.20
C GLY A 139 2.64 1.97 4.36
N GLU A 140 1.87 3.00 3.97
CA GLU A 140 2.40 4.12 3.19
C GLU A 140 3.28 5.02 4.05
N ALA A 141 2.92 5.27 5.31
CA ALA A 141 3.79 5.99 6.25
C ALA A 141 5.13 5.28 6.45
N THR A 142 5.12 3.95 6.58
CA THR A 142 6.33 3.12 6.66
C THR A 142 7.22 3.32 5.43
N ARG A 143 6.63 3.25 4.23
CA ARG A 143 7.36 3.45 2.97
C ARG A 143 7.95 4.85 2.84
N VAL A 144 7.23 5.88 3.27
CA VAL A 144 7.75 7.25 3.30
C VAL A 144 8.98 7.32 4.18
N LEU A 145 8.88 6.84 5.42
CA LEU A 145 10.00 6.87 6.36
C LEU A 145 11.20 6.05 5.87
N LEU A 146 10.99 4.93 5.17
CA LEU A 146 12.08 4.11 4.67
C LEU A 146 12.76 4.69 3.42
N ARG A 147 12.00 5.32 2.52
CA ARG A 147 12.43 5.56 1.13
C ARG A 147 12.39 7.02 0.67
N ARG A 148 11.87 7.95 1.48
CA ARG A 148 11.71 9.36 1.10
C ARG A 148 12.15 10.28 2.24
N GLU A 149 12.29 11.56 1.92
CA GLU A 149 12.42 12.61 2.93
C GLU A 149 11.03 12.91 3.52
N ALA A 150 10.79 12.46 4.75
CA ALA A 150 9.57 12.76 5.49
C ALA A 150 9.67 14.14 6.15
N ARG A 151 8.60 14.93 6.04
CA ARG A 151 8.46 16.23 6.70
C ARG A 151 7.91 16.10 8.12
N LEU A 152 6.90 15.24 8.28
CA LEU A 152 6.14 15.07 9.52
C LEU A 152 5.44 13.71 9.50
N LEU A 153 5.40 13.04 10.65
CA LEU A 153 4.57 11.87 10.88
C LEU A 153 3.42 12.24 11.83
N LEU A 154 2.20 11.89 11.45
CA LEU A 154 1.02 12.00 12.30
C LEU A 154 0.62 10.61 12.76
N LEU A 155 0.36 10.44 14.06
CA LEU A 155 -0.10 9.19 14.65
C LEU A 155 -1.46 9.38 15.29
N GLN A 156 -2.36 8.42 15.10
CA GLN A 156 -3.64 8.40 15.82
C GLN A 156 -3.42 8.07 17.30
N ASP A 157 -2.51 7.13 17.57
CA ASP A 157 -2.17 6.65 18.90
C ASP A 157 -0.67 6.28 18.95
N SER A 158 0.07 6.91 19.87
CA SER A 158 1.49 6.63 20.07
C SER A 158 1.76 5.31 20.77
N GLU A 159 0.79 4.82 21.54
CA GLU A 159 0.94 3.61 22.37
C GLU A 159 0.44 2.36 21.67
N SER A 160 -0.19 2.50 20.50
CA SER A 160 -0.59 1.38 19.66
C SER A 160 0.61 0.54 19.22
N GLU A 161 0.51 -0.78 19.36
CA GLU A 161 1.51 -1.73 18.86
C GLU A 161 1.77 -1.53 17.36
N ALA A 162 0.73 -1.17 16.61
CA ALA A 162 0.82 -0.92 15.18
C ALA A 162 1.72 0.28 14.84
N SER A 163 1.88 1.27 15.72
CA SER A 163 2.70 2.46 15.44
C SER A 163 4.15 2.35 15.93
N LEU A 164 4.53 1.26 16.62
CA LEU A 164 5.86 1.09 17.22
C LEU A 164 7.01 1.26 16.21
N HIS A 165 6.95 0.58 15.07
CA HIS A 165 8.01 0.68 14.06
C HIS A 165 8.05 2.06 13.39
N LEU A 166 6.90 2.73 13.26
CA LEU A 166 6.84 4.10 12.73
C LEU A 166 7.53 5.07 13.68
N ARG A 167 7.30 4.96 15.00
CA ARG A 167 7.96 5.80 16.00
C ARG A 167 9.47 5.60 15.97
N TRP A 168 9.92 4.35 15.96
CA TRP A 168 11.35 4.03 15.86
C TRP A 168 11.98 4.58 14.58
N LEU A 169 11.31 4.41 13.42
CA LEU A 169 11.78 4.95 12.15
C LEU A 169 11.84 6.49 12.16
N ALA A 170 10.82 7.15 12.71
CA ALA A 170 10.77 8.60 12.80
C ALA A 170 11.88 9.15 13.70
N GLU A 171 12.08 8.56 14.88
CA GLU A 171 13.17 8.90 15.80
C GLU A 171 14.55 8.74 15.14
N SER A 172 14.80 7.58 14.50
CA SER A 172 16.07 7.29 13.82
C SER A 172 16.43 8.28 12.70
N ARG A 173 15.42 8.98 12.15
CA ARG A 173 15.55 9.93 11.05
C ARG A 173 15.30 11.37 11.47
N ALA A 174 15.13 11.63 12.76
CA ALA A 174 14.77 12.94 13.31
C ALA A 174 13.53 13.57 12.62
N VAL A 175 12.56 12.73 12.25
CA VAL A 175 11.28 13.17 11.67
C VAL A 175 10.36 13.56 12.84
N PRO A 176 9.80 14.78 12.85
CA PRO A 176 8.87 15.17 13.92
C PRO A 176 7.62 14.29 13.89
N VAL A 177 7.07 14.04 15.08
CA VAL A 177 5.86 13.24 15.27
C VAL A 177 4.82 14.09 16.00
N GLU A 178 3.58 14.11 15.49
CA GLU A 178 2.44 14.77 16.12
C GLU A 178 1.32 13.75 16.36
N LEU A 179 0.70 13.82 17.55
CA LEU A 179 -0.49 13.00 17.84
C LEU A 179 -1.75 13.70 17.33
N CYS A 180 -2.55 12.96 16.57
CA CYS A 180 -3.80 13.39 15.98
C CYS A 180 -4.85 12.30 16.21
N ASN A 181 -5.43 12.27 17.41
CA ASN A 181 -6.34 11.20 17.84
C ASN A 181 -7.65 11.12 17.01
N ASP A 182 -7.95 12.15 16.21
CA ASP A 182 -9.09 12.23 15.30
C ASP A 182 -8.75 11.78 13.86
N LEU A 183 -7.61 11.10 13.67
CA LEU A 183 -7.30 10.44 12.41
C LEU A 183 -8.20 9.21 12.24
N PRO A 184 -8.76 8.99 11.03
CA PRO A 184 -9.46 7.75 10.71
C PRO A 184 -8.50 6.57 10.44
N TYR A 185 -7.19 6.83 10.39
CA TYR A 185 -6.12 5.88 10.09
C TYR A 185 -5.09 5.89 11.21
N CYS A 186 -4.36 4.79 11.41
CA CYS A 186 -3.34 4.69 12.45
C CYS A 186 -2.21 5.71 12.26
N ALA A 187 -1.88 6.05 11.01
CA ALA A 187 -0.85 7.03 10.70
C ALA A 187 -1.09 7.81 9.40
N VAL A 188 -0.47 8.98 9.29
CA VAL A 188 -0.31 9.73 8.05
C VAL A 188 1.11 10.29 7.99
N ALA A 189 1.84 10.02 6.91
CA ALA A 189 3.14 10.67 6.68
C ALA A 189 3.02 11.79 5.66
N LEU A 190 3.66 12.92 5.94
CA LEU A 190 3.83 14.03 5.01
C LEU A 190 5.22 13.94 4.37
N ILE A 191 5.27 13.92 3.05
CA ILE A 191 6.53 13.97 2.30
C ILE A 191 6.99 15.43 2.22
N LYS A 192 8.31 15.66 2.34
CA LYS A 192 8.90 16.99 2.12
C LYS A 192 8.75 17.41 0.66
N GLU A 193 8.27 18.63 0.45
CA GLU A 193 8.07 19.17 -0.90
C GLU A 193 9.40 19.67 -1.47
N MET A 194 9.75 19.15 -2.63
CA MET A 194 10.90 19.65 -3.41
C MET A 194 10.43 20.88 -4.18
N HIS A 195 10.89 22.06 -3.78
CA HIS A 195 10.81 23.24 -4.63
C HIS A 195 12.00 23.14 -5.58
N ASN A 196 11.74 22.92 -6.88
CA ASN A 196 12.77 23.18 -7.88
C ASN A 196 12.86 24.70 -8.01
N ASP A 197 13.88 25.28 -7.39
CA ASP A 197 14.39 26.60 -7.78
C ASP A 197 15.02 26.51 -9.19
#